data_AF-A0A1I6YJQ3-F1
#
_entry.id   AF-A0A1I6YJQ3-F1
#
_cell.length_a   1.000
_cell.length_b   1.000
_cell.length_c   1.000
_cell.angle_alpha   90.00
_cell.angle_beta   90.00
_cell.angle_gamma   90.00
#
_symmetry.space_group_name_H-M   'P 1'
#
loop_
_entity.id
_entity.type
_entity.pdbx_description
1 polymer ?
#
loop_
_entity_poly.entity_id
_entity_poly.type
_entity_poly.pdbx_seq_one_letter_code
_entity_poly.pdbx_strand_id
1 'polypeptide(L)'
;MNTTFLKGFFSSSISIDTTRILTFVQNILIMASVKNLKRDFNYAIFDIVEEGFSQQLWDESKTEKTNEIIDEAVDFRNEMIAKINASSTKAEFKQIRAEISDKVEALATKLM
;
A
#
# COMPACT_ATOMS: atom_id res chain seq x y z
N MET A 1 16.02 0.14 0.36
CA MET A 1 15.79 -1.27 0.77
C MET A 1 16.09 -2.19 -0.41
N ASN A 2 16.72 -3.34 -0.15
CA ASN A 2 17.17 -4.29 -1.18
C ASN A 2 15.98 -5.17 -1.61
N THR A 3 15.74 -5.30 -2.92
CA THR A 3 14.58 -5.99 -3.52
C THR A 3 14.50 -7.49 -3.16
N THR A 4 15.58 -8.03 -2.60
CA THR A 4 15.66 -9.41 -2.10
C THR A 4 14.87 -9.62 -0.80
N PHE A 5 14.76 -8.60 0.06
CA PHE A 5 14.07 -8.72 1.35
C PHE A 5 12.55 -8.83 1.17
N LEU A 6 12.01 -8.03 0.25
CA LEU A 6 10.59 -8.03 -0.13
C LEU A 6 10.15 -9.36 -0.77
N LYS A 7 11.04 -10.10 -1.43
CA LYS A 7 10.68 -11.40 -2.01
C LYS A 7 10.58 -12.52 -0.97
N GLY A 8 11.33 -12.44 0.12
CA GLY A 8 11.32 -13.45 1.19
C GLY A 8 10.17 -13.29 2.18
N PHE A 9 9.81 -12.04 2.51
CA PHE A 9 8.82 -11.74 3.55
C PHE A 9 7.38 -12.12 3.13
N PHE A 10 7.02 -11.91 1.85
CA PHE A 10 5.66 -12.09 1.34
C PHE A 10 5.32 -13.52 0.86
N SER A 11 6.26 -14.47 0.93
CA SER A 11 6.09 -15.81 0.37
C SER A 11 5.36 -16.82 1.27
N SER A 12 5.11 -16.50 2.55
CA SER A 12 4.80 -17.56 3.54
C SER A 12 3.38 -17.60 4.12
N SER A 13 2.51 -16.60 3.93
CA SER A 13 1.16 -16.63 4.55
C SER A 13 0.11 -15.78 3.83
N ILE A 14 -0.89 -16.45 3.23
CA ILE A 14 -2.30 -16.01 3.04
C ILE A 14 -2.65 -14.95 1.95
N SER A 15 -3.74 -15.28 1.22
CA SER A 15 -4.67 -14.65 0.25
C SER A 15 -4.54 -13.23 -0.30
N ILE A 16 -3.59 -12.40 0.11
CA ILE A 16 -3.34 -11.14 -0.59
C ILE A 16 -2.68 -11.50 -1.93
N ASP A 17 -3.11 -10.94 -3.06
CA ASP A 17 -2.36 -11.07 -4.33
C ASP A 17 -1.05 -10.28 -4.20
N THR A 18 -0.12 -10.84 -3.42
CA THR A 18 1.19 -10.27 -3.08
C THR A 18 1.97 -9.93 -4.33
N THR A 19 1.69 -10.61 -5.45
CA THR A 19 2.22 -10.29 -6.77
C THR A 19 1.92 -8.86 -7.19
N ARG A 20 0.71 -8.34 -6.91
CA ARG A 20 0.31 -6.97 -7.27
C ARG A 20 0.93 -5.93 -6.36
N ILE A 21 0.98 -6.17 -5.04
CA ILE A 21 1.65 -5.27 -4.10
C ILE A 21 3.16 -5.22 -4.37
N LEU A 22 3.80 -6.36 -4.63
CA LEU A 22 5.20 -6.44 -5.04
C LEU A 22 5.44 -5.72 -6.37
N THR A 23 4.58 -5.94 -7.37
CA THR A 23 4.65 -5.25 -8.66
C THR A 23 4.45 -3.75 -8.48
N PHE A 24 3.57 -3.33 -7.57
CA PHE A 24 3.34 -1.93 -7.22
C PHE A 24 4.58 -1.29 -6.61
N VAL A 25 5.15 -1.88 -5.55
CA VAL A 25 6.37 -1.38 -4.90
C VAL A 25 7.53 -1.31 -5.90
N GLN A 26 7.68 -2.33 -6.75
CA GLN A 26 8.69 -2.38 -7.80
C GLN A 26 8.48 -1.28 -8.86
N ASN A 27 7.24 -1.07 -9.33
CA ASN A 27 6.90 -0.09 -10.37
C ASN A 27 6.90 1.34 -9.85
N ILE A 28 6.63 1.55 -8.56
CA ILE A 28 6.75 2.86 -7.93
C ILE A 28 8.20 3.36 -7.98
N LEU A 29 9.18 2.46 -7.84
CA LEU A 29 10.60 2.79 -7.87
C LEU A 29 11.13 3.05 -9.29
N ILE A 30 10.48 2.52 -10.33
CA ILE A 30 10.88 2.69 -11.73
C ILE A 30 9.97 3.73 -12.40
N MET A 31 10.27 5.02 -12.20
CA MET A 31 9.81 6.18 -12.98
C MET A 31 8.42 6.07 -13.66
N ALA A 32 7.38 5.69 -12.91
CA ALA A 32 6.02 5.66 -13.44
C ALA A 32 5.49 7.09 -13.63
N SER A 33 4.68 7.37 -14.65
CA SER A 33 4.04 8.69 -14.79
C SER A 33 3.21 9.03 -13.53
N VAL A 34 2.99 10.32 -13.25
CA VAL A 34 2.15 10.74 -12.10
C VAL A 34 0.75 10.11 -12.16
N LYS A 35 0.21 9.91 -13.38
CA LYS A 35 -1.04 9.18 -13.61
C LYS A 35 -0.96 7.72 -13.12
N ASN A 36 0.10 7.02 -13.49
CA ASN A 36 0.31 5.64 -13.07
C ASN A 36 0.54 5.56 -11.55
N LEU A 37 1.32 6.47 -10.97
CA LEU A 37 1.53 6.55 -9.52
C LEU A 37 0.19 6.61 -8.76
N LYS A 38 -0.71 7.53 -9.14
CA LYS A 38 -2.03 7.65 -8.49
C LYS A 38 -2.87 6.39 -8.67
N ARG A 39 -2.90 5.83 -9.88
CA ARG A 39 -3.67 4.62 -10.18
C ARG A 39 -3.18 3.44 -9.37
N ASP A 40 -1.88 3.18 -9.42
CA ASP A 40 -1.31 2.00 -8.78
C ASP A 40 -1.37 2.14 -7.26
N PHE A 41 -1.24 3.36 -6.72
CA PHE A 41 -1.46 3.64 -5.30
C PHE A 41 -2.90 3.41 -4.86
N ASN A 42 -3.89 3.84 -5.66
CA ASN A 42 -5.29 3.53 -5.38
C ASN A 42 -5.55 2.02 -5.33
N TYR A 43 -4.96 1.25 -6.25
CA TYR A 43 -5.10 -0.21 -6.23
C TYR A 43 -4.48 -0.82 -4.96
N ALA A 44 -3.28 -0.40 -4.56
CA ALA A 44 -2.65 -0.92 -3.35
C ALA A 44 -3.47 -0.62 -2.08
N ILE A 45 -4.10 0.57 -1.99
CA ILE A 45 -4.99 0.90 -0.87
C ILE A 45 -6.27 0.06 -0.92
N PHE A 46 -6.85 -0.15 -2.10
CA PHE A 46 -8.03 -1.02 -2.22
C PHE A 46 -7.72 -2.47 -1.81
N ASP A 47 -6.56 -3.01 -2.19
CA ASP A 47 -6.13 -4.35 -1.77
C ASP A 47 -6.03 -4.45 -0.22
N ILE A 48 -5.52 -3.42 0.45
CA ILE A 48 -5.45 -3.35 1.92
C ILE A 48 -6.86 -3.32 2.54
N VAL A 49 -7.76 -2.51 1.98
CA VAL A 49 -9.13 -2.37 2.49
C VAL A 49 -9.93 -3.66 2.28
N GLU A 50 -9.80 -4.29 1.11
CA GLU A 50 -10.43 -5.57 0.79
C GLU A 50 -9.95 -6.68 1.72
N GLU A 51 -8.65 -6.75 2.02
CA GLU A 51 -8.10 -7.72 2.96
C GLU A 51 -8.63 -7.47 4.40
N GLY A 52 -8.72 -6.21 4.82
CA GLY A 52 -9.32 -5.83 6.10
C GLY A 52 -10.75 -6.40 6.24
N PHE A 53 -11.61 -6.16 5.24
CA PHE A 53 -12.97 -6.72 5.22
C PHE A 53 -13.01 -8.25 5.08
N SER A 54 -12.08 -8.83 4.32
CA SER A 54 -11.95 -10.28 4.17
C SER A 54 -11.74 -10.94 5.54
N GLN A 55 -10.86 -10.40 6.38
CA GLN A 55 -10.63 -10.96 7.72
C GLN A 55 -11.85 -10.87 8.63
N GLN A 56 -12.65 -9.80 8.53
CA GLN A 56 -13.91 -9.67 9.28
C GLN A 56 -14.92 -10.74 8.89
N LEU A 57 -14.93 -11.14 7.60
CA LEU A 57 -15.83 -12.18 7.10
C LEU A 57 -15.50 -13.56 7.70
N TRP A 58 -14.22 -13.83 7.97
CA TRP A 58 -13.77 -15.11 8.53
C TRP A 58 -13.69 -15.11 10.07
N ASP A 59 -13.49 -13.94 10.68
CA ASP A 59 -13.32 -13.77 12.13
C ASP A 59 -13.84 -12.40 12.59
N GLU A 60 -15.07 -12.38 13.11
CA GLU A 60 -15.72 -11.16 13.62
C GLU A 60 -14.94 -10.50 14.77
N SER A 61 -14.10 -11.25 15.51
CA SER A 61 -13.30 -10.69 16.61
C SER A 61 -12.21 -9.71 16.12
N LYS A 62 -11.88 -9.76 14.82
CA LYS A 62 -10.90 -8.86 14.20
C LYS A 62 -11.50 -7.54 13.71
N THR A 63 -12.82 -7.36 13.81
CA THR A 63 -13.54 -6.20 13.26
C THR A 63 -12.99 -4.86 13.74
N GLU A 64 -12.76 -4.71 15.04
CA GLU A 64 -12.26 -3.45 15.60
C GLU A 64 -10.87 -3.10 15.03
N LYS A 65 -9.93 -4.04 15.09
CA LYS A 65 -8.56 -3.85 14.58
C LYS A 65 -8.51 -3.59 13.08
N THR A 66 -9.31 -4.32 12.30
CA THR A 66 -9.33 -4.19 10.84
C THR A 66 -10.00 -2.89 10.40
N ASN A 67 -11.03 -2.42 11.12
CA ASN A 67 -11.62 -1.10 10.89
C ASN A 67 -10.61 0.03 11.13
N GLU A 68 -9.82 -0.03 12.21
CA GLU A 68 -8.76 0.94 12.46
C GLU A 68 -7.73 0.99 11.32
N ILE A 69 -7.35 -0.19 10.78
CA ILE A 69 -6.41 -0.28 9.65
C ILE A 69 -7.04 0.28 8.36
N ILE A 70 -8.32 0.01 8.11
CA ILE A 70 -9.06 0.53 6.96
C ILE A 70 -9.12 2.06 7.01
N ASP A 71 -9.48 2.63 8.17
CA ASP A 71 -9.55 4.07 8.37
C ASP A 71 -8.16 4.72 8.18
N GLU A 72 -7.11 4.13 8.76
CA GLU A 72 -5.72 4.59 8.57
C GLU A 72 -5.31 4.55 7.09
N ALA A 73 -5.69 3.52 6.35
CA ALA A 73 -5.38 3.39 4.93
C ALA A 73 -6.11 4.45 4.07
N VAL A 74 -7.37 4.76 4.39
CA VAL A 74 -8.17 5.79 3.71
C VAL A 74 -7.62 7.18 3.98
N ASP A 75 -7.27 7.49 5.23
CA ASP A 75 -6.69 8.78 5.60
C ASP A 75 -5.33 8.99 4.93
N PHE A 76 -4.47 7.97 4.97
CA PHE A 76 -3.19 7.99 4.28
C PHE A 76 -3.36 8.19 2.77
N ARG A 77 -4.35 7.54 2.16
CA ARG A 77 -4.67 7.75 0.74
C ARG A 77 -5.01 9.21 0.44
N ASN A 78 -5.90 9.80 1.24
CA ASN A 78 -6.34 11.18 1.03
C ASN A 78 -5.17 12.16 1.16
N GLU A 79 -4.32 11.97 2.18
CA GLU A 79 -3.11 12.76 2.38
C GLU A 79 -2.14 12.65 1.20
N MET A 80 -1.82 11.43 0.76
CA MET A 80 -0.83 11.21 -0.29
C MET A 80 -1.34 11.68 -1.65
N ILE A 81 -2.62 11.53 -1.96
CA ILE A 81 -3.19 12.08 -3.20
C ILE A 81 -3.12 13.61 -3.21
N ALA A 82 -3.39 14.28 -2.07
CA ALA A 82 -3.23 15.72 -1.95
C ALA A 82 -1.77 16.15 -2.16
N LYS A 83 -0.80 15.47 -1.52
CA LYS A 83 0.64 15.71 -1.72
C LYS A 83 1.07 15.53 -3.19
N ILE A 84 0.62 14.44 -3.84
CA ILE A 84 0.91 14.19 -5.26
C ILE A 84 0.37 15.32 -6.15
N ASN A 85 -0.83 15.83 -5.85
CA ASN A 85 -1.43 16.92 -6.63
C ASN A 85 -0.71 18.26 -6.44
N ALA A 86 -0.15 18.52 -5.25
CA ALA A 86 0.58 19.74 -4.94
C ALA A 86 2.04 19.72 -5.44
N SER A 87 2.58 18.54 -5.77
CA SER A 87 3.99 18.38 -6.15
C SER A 87 4.23 18.63 -7.63
N SER A 88 5.41 19.14 -7.96
CA SER A 88 5.81 19.43 -9.34
C SER A 88 7.24 19.00 -9.67
N THR A 89 8.08 18.80 -8.66
CA THR A 89 9.49 18.46 -8.85
C THR A 89 9.73 16.95 -8.79
N LYS A 90 10.75 16.48 -9.51
CA LYS A 90 11.16 15.07 -9.47
C LYS A 90 11.61 14.62 -8.07
N ALA A 91 12.19 15.54 -7.28
CA ALA A 91 12.64 15.25 -5.93
C ALA A 91 11.46 14.99 -4.97
N GLU A 92 10.41 15.82 -5.03
CA GLU A 92 9.18 15.62 -4.26
C GLU A 92 8.53 14.28 -4.61
N PHE A 93 8.37 13.98 -5.91
CA PHE A 93 7.80 12.70 -6.33
C PHE A 93 8.63 11.49 -5.88
N LYS A 94 9.95 11.62 -5.77
CA LYS A 94 10.82 10.56 -5.25
C LYS A 94 10.58 10.32 -3.75
N GLN A 95 10.42 11.38 -2.98
CA GLN A 95 10.12 11.29 -1.54
C GLN A 95 8.74 10.68 -1.31
N ILE A 96 7.72 11.15 -2.03
CA ILE A 96 6.34 10.64 -1.98
C ILE A 96 6.30 9.13 -2.29
N ARG A 97 7.08 8.67 -3.28
CA ARG A 97 7.18 7.25 -3.63
C ARG A 97 7.74 6.40 -2.49
N ALA A 98 8.77 6.90 -1.80
CA ALA A 98 9.35 6.21 -0.66
C ALA A 98 8.34 6.15 0.50
N GLU A 99 7.69 7.29 0.81
CA GLU A 99 6.67 7.37 1.87
C GLU A 99 5.48 6.42 1.60
N ILE A 100 4.99 6.35 0.36
CA ILE A 100 3.95 5.39 -0.05
C ILE A 100 4.43 3.96 0.15
N SER A 101 5.63 3.62 -0.32
CA SER A 101 6.18 2.26 -0.21
C SER A 101 6.26 1.81 1.24
N ASP A 102 6.87 2.63 2.10
CA ASP A 102 7.12 2.29 3.50
C ASP A 102 5.80 2.13 4.28
N LYS A 103 4.83 3.01 4.02
CA LYS A 103 3.54 2.96 4.72
C LYS A 103 2.63 1.83 4.23
N VAL A 104 2.62 1.54 2.92
CA VAL A 104 1.86 0.41 2.36
C VAL A 104 2.41 -0.92 2.90
N GLU A 105 3.74 -1.06 3.00
CA GLU A 105 4.36 -2.24 3.62
C GLU A 105 3.99 -2.37 5.10
N ALA A 106 4.00 -1.25 5.84
CA ALA A 106 3.58 -1.24 7.24
C ALA A 106 2.10 -1.63 7.42
N LEU A 107 1.19 -1.11 6.59
CA LEU A 107 -0.23 -1.44 6.64
C LEU A 107 -0.49 -2.90 6.29
N ALA A 108 0.15 -3.41 5.24
CA ALA A 108 0.06 -4.82 4.87
C ALA A 108 0.55 -5.74 6.00
N THR A 109 1.65 -5.37 6.67
CA THR A 109 2.20 -6.14 7.79
C THR A 109 1.24 -6.17 8.99
N LYS A 110 0.43 -5.14 9.22
CA LYS A 110 -0.58 -5.15 10.30
C LYS A 110 -1.74 -6.12 10.04
N LEU A 111 -1.98 -6.47 8.78
CA LEU A 111 -3.01 -7.42 8.37
C LEU A 111 -2.48 -8.86 8.33
N MET A 112 -1.16 -9.07 8.33
CA MET A 112 -0.55 -10.42 8.36
C MET A 112 -0.47 -10.97 9.78
#